data_AF-A0A820K778-F1
#
_entry.id   AF-A0A820K778-F1
#
_cell.length_a   1.000
_cell.length_b   1.000
_cell.length_c   1.000
_cell.angle_alpha   90.00
_cell.angle_beta   90.00
_cell.angle_gamma   90.00
#
_symmetry.space_group_name_H-M   'P 1'
#
loop_
_entity.id
_entity.type
_entity.pdbx_description
1 polymer ?
#
loop_
_entity_poly.entity_id
_entity_poly.type
_entity_poly.pdbx_seq_one_letter_code
_entity_poly.pdbx_strand_id
1 'polypeptide(L)'
;MNPELSDVSGPYTKPPTRWDELKQTVSVVITLANIFDRNGVDIYFLNRKPVFNVRNSKDLISIFAIPPEEYRKPKVTLPYTK
;
A
#
# COMPACT_ATOMS: atom_id res chain seq x y z
N MET A 1 -6.43 -0.61 25.20
CA MET A 1 -7.43 -1.18 24.27
C MET A 1 -7.71 -0.11 23.22
N ASN A 2 -7.33 -0.34 21.97
CA ASN A 2 -7.54 0.63 20.90
C ASN A 2 -8.79 0.22 20.11
N PRO A 3 -9.85 1.05 20.04
CA PRO A 3 -11.13 0.68 19.42
C PRO A 3 -11.19 0.86 17.89
N GLU A 4 -10.07 1.13 17.22
CA GLU A 4 -10.02 1.59 15.82
C GLU A 4 -9.98 0.45 14.77
N LEU A 5 -10.78 -0.61 14.93
CA LEU A 5 -11.06 -1.56 13.85
C LEU A 5 -12.51 -2.07 13.98
N SER A 6 -13.48 -1.16 14.09
CA SER A 6 -14.86 -1.51 13.76
C SER A 6 -14.95 -1.66 12.24
N ASP A 7 -15.04 -2.91 11.83
CA ASP A 7 -15.36 -3.35 10.48
C ASP A 7 -16.67 -2.67 10.02
N VAL A 8 -16.55 -1.54 9.32
CA VAL A 8 -17.70 -0.81 8.78
C VAL A 8 -18.22 -1.56 7.55
N SER A 9 -18.63 -2.82 7.68
CA SER A 9 -19.16 -3.60 6.55
C SER A 9 -20.65 -3.26 6.32
N GLY A 10 -20.88 -2.06 5.82
CA GLY A 10 -22.16 -1.72 5.18
C GLY A 10 -22.25 -2.37 3.79
N PRO A 11 -23.45 -2.65 3.25
CA PRO A 11 -23.63 -3.29 1.92
C PRO A 11 -23.07 -2.48 0.74
N TYR A 12 -22.53 -1.28 1.00
CA TYR A 12 -21.91 -0.37 0.03
C TYR A 12 -20.40 -0.16 0.24
N THR A 13 -19.78 -0.89 1.17
CA THR A 13 -18.32 -0.82 1.32
C THR A 13 -17.64 -1.56 0.20
N LYS A 14 -16.74 -0.86 -0.51
CA LYS A 14 -15.91 -1.50 -1.53
C LYS A 14 -15.03 -2.54 -0.85
N PRO A 15 -14.98 -3.78 -1.36
CA PRO A 15 -14.05 -4.75 -0.83
C PRO A 15 -12.62 -4.19 -0.97
N PRO A 16 -11.72 -4.49 -0.01
CA PRO A 16 -10.35 -4.03 -0.08
C PRO A 16 -9.71 -4.54 -1.37
N THR A 17 -8.95 -3.67 -2.03
CA THR A 17 -8.14 -4.09 -3.16
C THR A 17 -6.91 -4.82 -2.64
N ARG A 18 -6.26 -5.64 -3.49
CA ARG A 18 -4.95 -6.22 -3.16
C ARG A 18 -3.91 -5.16 -2.75
N TRP A 19 -4.07 -3.94 -3.24
CA TRP A 19 -3.23 -2.80 -2.87
C TRP A 19 -3.49 -2.34 -1.43
N ASP A 20 -4.75 -2.33 -1.01
CA ASP A 20 -5.15 -2.02 0.37
C ASP A 20 -4.67 -3.10 1.35
N GLU A 21 -4.79 -4.37 0.96
CA GLU A 21 -4.26 -5.50 1.73
C GLU A 21 -2.74 -5.41 1.90
N LEU A 22 -2.00 -5.12 0.81
CA LEU A 22 -0.56 -4.94 0.87
C LEU A 22 -0.17 -3.79 1.82
N LYS A 23 -0.88 -2.66 1.76
CA LYS A 23 -0.66 -1.53 2.68
C LYS A 23 -0.82 -1.96 4.14
N GLN A 24 -1.86 -2.74 4.44
CA GLN A 24 -2.11 -3.26 5.78
C GLN A 24 -0.98 -4.20 6.24
N THR A 25 -0.57 -5.14 5.40
CA THR A 25 0.54 -6.06 5.70
C THR A 25 1.83 -5.30 5.99
N VAL A 26 2.21 -4.35 5.12
CA VAL A 26 3.44 -3.56 5.28
C VAL A 26 3.40 -2.70 6.54
N SER A 27 2.23 -2.16 6.89
CA SER A 27 2.04 -1.42 8.15
C SER A 27 2.35 -2.28 9.39
N VAL A 28 1.89 -3.54 9.40
CA VAL A 28 2.19 -4.47 10.50
C VAL A 28 3.68 -4.78 10.55
N VAL A 29 4.30 -5.08 9.40
CA VAL A 29 5.74 -5.39 9.30
C VAL A 29 6.61 -4.24 9.83
N ILE A 30 6.31 -2.99 9.46
CA ILE A 30 7.06 -1.82 9.94
C ILE A 30 6.89 -1.62 11.44
N THR A 31 5.67 -1.80 11.95
CA THR A 31 5.40 -1.70 13.38
C THR A 31 6.23 -2.74 14.16
N LEU A 32 6.30 -3.97 13.64
CA LEU A 32 7.12 -5.03 14.25
C LEU A 32 8.62 -4.73 14.15
N ALA A 33 9.11 -4.35 12.98
CA ALA A 33 10.53 -4.05 12.78
C ALA A 33 11.01 -2.89 13.66
N ASN A 34 10.19 -1.84 13.80
CA ASN A 34 10.57 -0.66 14.58
C ASN A 34 10.53 -0.87 16.11
N ILE A 35 9.96 -1.98 16.59
CA ILE A 35 10.12 -2.39 17.98
C ILE A 35 11.58 -2.79 18.27
N PHE A 36 12.24 -3.45 17.31
CA PHE A 36 13.59 -3.98 17.48
C PHE A 36 14.69 -3.00 17.05
N ASP A 37 14.43 -2.21 16.01
CA ASP A 37 15.38 -1.22 15.50
C ASP A 37 14.69 0.11 15.20
N ARG A 38 15.13 1.19 15.85
CA ARG A 38 14.60 2.55 15.64
C ARG A 38 15.11 3.19 14.36
N ASN A 39 16.08 2.57 13.68
CA ASN A 39 16.65 3.10 12.46
C ASN A 39 15.64 3.10 11.29
N GLY A 40 14.59 2.28 11.36
CA GLY A 40 13.54 2.22 10.33
C GLY A 40 13.70 1.05 9.37
N VAL A 41 12.77 0.94 8.41
CA VAL A 41 12.75 -0.12 7.40
C VAL A 41 12.87 0.46 6.00
N ASP A 42 13.63 -0.21 5.15
CA ASP A 42 13.71 0.10 3.72
C ASP A 42 12.75 -0.79 2.93
N ILE A 43 11.97 -0.17 2.04
CA ILE A 43 10.96 -0.83 1.22
C ILE A 43 11.40 -0.81 -0.24
N TYR A 44 11.54 -2.00 -0.83
CA TYR A 44 11.86 -2.18 -2.25
C TYR A 44 10.62 -2.66 -3.00
N PHE A 45 10.13 -1.84 -3.92
CA PHE A 45 9.06 -2.21 -4.84
C PHE A 45 9.65 -2.69 -6.17
N LEU A 46 9.07 -3.72 -6.77
CA LEU A 46 9.57 -4.27 -8.05
C LEU A 46 9.53 -3.25 -9.21
N ASN A 47 8.54 -2.35 -9.21
CA ASN A 47 8.28 -1.41 -10.31
C ASN A 47 8.30 0.07 -9.87
N ARG A 48 8.97 0.41 -8.75
CA ARG A 48 9.09 1.79 -8.28
C ARG A 48 10.43 2.05 -7.63
N LYS A 49 10.73 3.33 -7.44
CA LYS A 49 11.86 3.73 -6.61
C LYS A 49 11.69 3.19 -5.19
N PRO A 50 12.76 2.66 -4.57
CA PRO A 50 12.73 2.24 -3.18
C PRO A 50 12.44 3.43 -2.27
N VAL A 51 11.86 3.14 -1.12
CA VAL A 51 11.63 4.12 -0.06
C VAL A 51 12.43 3.70 1.16
N PHE A 52 13.24 4.60 1.68
CA PHE A 52 14.18 4.31 2.75
C PHE A 52 13.71 4.87 4.07
N ASN A 53 14.19 4.26 5.17
CA ASN A 53 14.07 4.79 6.52
C ASN A 53 12.60 5.04 6.95
N VAL A 54 11.72 4.09 6.64
CA VAL A 54 10.31 4.16 7.01
C VAL A 54 10.15 3.79 8.48
N ARG A 55 9.75 4.77 9.29
CA ARG A 55 9.67 4.65 10.75
C ARG A 55 8.24 4.59 11.29
N ASN A 56 7.28 5.05 10.50
CA ASN A 56 5.89 5.07 10.92
C ASN A 56 4.98 4.54 9.81
N SER A 57 3.94 3.82 10.20
CA SER A 57 2.88 3.40 9.28
C SER A 57 2.18 4.59 8.62
N LYS A 58 2.20 5.78 9.24
CA LYS A 58 1.71 7.03 8.62
C LYS A 58 2.47 7.41 7.35
N ASP A 59 3.76 7.09 7.27
CA ASP A 59 4.58 7.37 6.09
C ASP A 59 4.13 6.50 4.89
N LEU A 60 3.48 5.37 5.15
CA LEU A 60 2.91 4.52 4.10
C LEU A 60 1.71 5.17 3.40
N ILE A 61 1.01 6.12 4.03
CA ILE A 61 -0.18 6.73 3.43
C ILE A 61 0.19 7.44 2.12
N SER A 62 1.30 8.20 2.11
CA SER A 62 1.77 8.91 0.93
C SER A 62 2.37 7.94 -0.11
N ILE A 63 3.08 6.90 0.32
CA ILE A 63 3.69 5.89 -0.55
C ILE A 63 2.63 5.08 -1.31
N PHE A 64 1.54 4.71 -0.62
CA PHE A 64 0.44 3.94 -1.18
C PHE A 64 -0.66 4.79 -1.83
N ALA A 65 -0.61 6.12 -1.71
CA ALA A 65 -1.55 7.04 -2.39
C ALA A 65 -1.46 6.95 -3.92
N ILE A 66 -0.29 6.59 -4.43
CA ILE A 66 -0.07 6.32 -5.85
C ILE A 66 -0.17 4.78 -6.02
N PRO A 67 -1.11 4.25 -6.83
CA PRO A 67 -1.19 2.82 -7.15
C PRO A 67 -0.25 2.44 -8.32
N PRO A 68 0.16 1.16 -8.48
CA PRO A 68 1.14 0.78 -9.51
C PRO A 68 0.67 1.19 -10.91
N GLU A 69 1.59 1.50 -11.82
CA GLU A 69 1.27 2.03 -13.17
C GLU A 69 0.29 1.11 -13.93
N GLU A 70 0.32 -0.20 -13.65
CA GLU A 70 -0.58 -1.22 -14.21
C GLU A 70 -2.07 -1.02 -13.84
N TYR A 71 -2.37 -0.25 -12.78
CA TYR A 71 -3.73 0.13 -12.39
C TYR A 71 -4.20 1.46 -13.01
N ARG A 72 -3.31 2.18 -13.70
CA ARG A 72 -3.67 3.34 -14.52
C ARG A 72 -4.27 2.77 -15.79
N LYS A 73 -5.60 2.92 -15.95
CA LYS A 73 -6.47 2.41 -17.04
C LYS A 73 -5.72 1.91 -18.29
N PRO A 74 -6.08 0.75 -18.86
CA PRO A 74 -5.41 0.20 -20.03
C PRO A 74 -5.27 1.28 -21.11
N LYS A 75 -4.05 1.47 -21.62
CA LYS A 75 -3.85 2.20 -22.86
C LYS A 75 -4.79 1.56 -23.86
N VAL A 76 -5.77 2.30 -24.35
CA VAL A 76 -6.64 1.82 -25.44
C VAL A 76 -5.70 1.57 -26.61
N THR A 77 -5.27 0.33 -26.78
CA THR A 77 -4.52 -0.08 -27.96
C THR A 77 -5.49 0.07 -29.11
N LEU A 78 -5.31 1.11 -29.92
CA LEU A 78 -6.06 1.26 -31.16
C LEU A 78 -5.95 -0.05 -31.94
N PRO A 79 -7.06 -0.58 -32.49
CA PRO A 79 -7.00 -1.82 -33.24
C PRO A 79 -6.00 -1.66 -34.37
N TYR A 80 -5.02 -2.56 -34.43
CA TYR A 80 -4.08 -2.67 -35.53
C TYR A 80 -4.90 -2.77 -36.82
N THR A 81 -4.85 -1.75 -37.66
CA THR A 81 -5.46 -1.79 -38.99
C THR A 81 -4.53 -2.63 -39.87
N LYS A 82 -5.11 -3.62 -40.55
CA LYS A 82 -4.42 -4.68 -41.31
C LYS A 82 -3.40 -4.16 -42.31
#